data_AF-A0A3G6J3W4-F1
#
_entry.id   AF-A0A3G6J3W4-F1
#
_cell.length_a   1.000
_cell.length_b   1.000
_cell.length_c   1.000
_cell.angle_alpha   90.00
_cell.angle_beta   90.00
_cell.angle_gamma   90.00
#
_symmetry.space_group_name_H-M   'P 1'
#
loop_
_entity.id
_entity.type
_entity.pdbx_description
1 polymer ?
#
loop_
_entity_poly.entity_id
_entity_poly.type
_entity_poly.pdbx_seq_one_letter_code
_entity_poly.pdbx_strand_id
1 'polypeptide(L)' 'MKPNTVMLDCIHEATYVKKVKWKSWSSERAVGTGTYSTSDCGDKRCSKPKTWTVTLVLSDPVMTPEGPAFSNAVTY' A
#
# COMPACT_ATOMS: atom_id res chain seq x y z
N MET A 1 2.34 15.69 -3.24
CA MET A 1 1.10 15.09 -3.78
C MET A 1 0.87 13.76 -3.07
N LYS A 2 -0.37 13.34 -2.78
CA LYS A 2 -0.65 12.07 -2.04
C LYS A 2 -1.00 10.96 -3.05
N PRO A 3 -0.41 9.75 -2.96
CA PRO A 3 -0.64 8.68 -3.92
C PRO A 3 -2.02 8.04 -3.72
N ASN A 4 -2.70 7.69 -4.82
CA ASN A 4 -3.98 6.97 -4.76
C ASN A 4 -3.82 5.44 -4.77
N THR A 5 -2.60 4.97 -5.07
CA THR A 5 -2.23 3.55 -5.09
C THR A 5 -0.88 3.40 -4.40
N VAL A 6 -0.78 2.43 -3.49
CA VAL A 6 0.46 2.06 -2.81
C VAL A 6 0.75 0.61 -3.12
N MET A 7 1.97 0.32 -3.58
CA MET A 7 2.47 -1.05 -3.77
C MET A 7 3.16 -1.46 -2.46
N LEU A 8 2.84 -2.64 -1.94
CA LEU A 8 3.35 -3.11 -0.64
C LEU A 8 4.54 -4.05 -0.82
N ASP A 9 4.55 -4.86 -1.88
CA ASP A 9 5.65 -5.76 -2.22
C ASP A 9 5.99 -5.69 -3.72
N CYS A 10 7.25 -5.95 -4.04
CA CYS A 10 7.80 -5.91 -5.40
C CYS A 10 7.93 -7.32 -6.01
N ILE A 11 7.34 -8.34 -5.40
CA ILE A 11 7.47 -9.73 -5.87
C ILE A 11 6.51 -10.02 -7.04
N HIS A 12 6.70 -11.15 -7.73
CA HIS A 12 5.92 -11.55 -8.92
C HIS A 12 4.39 -11.52 -8.74
N GLU A 13 3.91 -11.51 -7.50
CA GLU A 13 2.50 -11.40 -7.12
C GLU A 13 2.20 -10.09 -6.38
N ALA A 14 2.72 -8.99 -6.92
CA ALA A 14 2.67 -7.66 -6.32
C ALA A 14 1.31 -7.35 -5.65
N THR A 15 1.37 -6.99 -4.37
CA THR A 15 0.21 -6.60 -3.59
C THR A 15 0.10 -5.08 -3.54
N TYR A 16 -1.14 -4.59 -3.67
CA TYR A 16 -1.43 -3.17 -3.78
C TYR A 16 -2.56 -2.77 -2.83
N VAL A 17 -2.49 -1.56 -2.29
CA VAL A 17 -3.64 -0.85 -1.76
C VAL A 17 -4.03 0.23 -2.76
N LYS A 18 -5.19 0.07 -3.40
CA LYS A 18 -5.73 0.96 -4.42
C LYS A 18 -6.82 1.87 -3.85
N LYS A 19 -7.11 2.98 -4.54
CA LYS A 19 -8.18 3.92 -4.19
C LYS A 19 -8.03 4.47 -2.76
N VAL A 20 -6.80 4.77 -2.35
CA VAL A 20 -6.48 5.19 -0.98
C VAL A 20 -7.11 6.55 -0.69
N LYS A 21 -7.96 6.59 0.33
CA LYS A 21 -8.50 7.81 0.94
C LYS A 21 -7.68 8.13 2.19
N TRP A 22 -6.82 9.14 2.09
CA TRP A 22 -5.97 9.56 3.19
C TRP A 22 -6.76 10.30 4.27
N LYS A 23 -6.72 9.77 5.50
CA LYS A 23 -7.17 10.45 6.71
C LYS A 23 -6.13 11.44 7.21
N SER A 24 -4.86 11.05 7.21
CA SER A 24 -3.72 11.90 7.54
C SER A 24 -2.54 11.64 6.61
N TRP A 25 -1.73 12.67 6.37
CA TRP A 25 -0.54 12.61 5.55
C TRP A 25 0.47 13.66 6.05
N SER A 26 1.50 13.23 6.75
CA SER A 26 2.63 14.05 7.18
C SER A 26 3.94 13.48 6.66
N SER A 27 5.06 14.14 6.95
CA SER A 27 6.41 13.63 6.65
C SER A 27 6.80 12.42 7.49
N GLU A 28 6.13 12.17 8.61
CA GLU A 28 6.46 11.10 9.57
C GLU A 28 5.53 9.90 9.47
N ARG A 29 4.26 10.16 9.14
CA ARG A 29 3.22 9.15 9.15
C ARG A 29 2.09 9.49 8.20
N ALA A 30 1.61 8.49 7.47
CA ALA A 30 0.38 8.60 6.70
C ALA A 30 -0.60 7.50 7.09
N VAL A 31 -1.88 7.86 7.20
CA VAL A 31 -2.95 6.90 7.50
C VAL A 31 -4.06 7.09 6.50
N GLY A 32 -4.47 6.00 5.86
CA GLY A 32 -5.55 6.01 4.90
C GLY A 32 -6.36 4.72 4.94
N THR A 33 -7.44 4.69 4.17
CA THR A 33 -8.23 3.49 3.93
C THR A 33 -8.26 3.24 2.44
N GLY A 34 -8.09 1.99 2.02
CA GLY A 34 -8.10 1.63 0.62
C GLY A 34 -8.51 0.19 0.38
N THR A 35 -8.47 -0.23 -0.88
CA THR A 35 -8.76 -1.59 -1.30
C THR A 35 -7.46 -2.35 -1.46
N TYR A 36 -7.18 -3.28 -0.55
CA TYR A 36 -6.12 -4.26 -0.72
C TYR A 36 -6.44 -5.16 -1.91
N SER A 37 -5.44 -5.48 -2.70
CA SER A 37 -5.53 -6.26 -3.93
C SER A 37 -4.31 -7.14 -4.03
N THR A 38 -4.49 -8.46 -3.90
CA THR A 38 -3.43 -9.45 -4.07
C THR A 38 -3.77 -10.42 -5.20
N SER A 39 -2.75 -10.83 -5.94
CA SER A 39 -2.82 -11.93 -6.90
C SER A 39 -2.18 -13.21 -6.36
N ASP A 40 -1.74 -13.20 -5.11
CA ASP A 40 -1.31 -14.39 -4.37
C ASP A 40 -2.55 -15.24 -4.02
N CYS A 41 -2.62 -16.39 -4.68
CA CYS A 41 -3.62 -17.42 -4.46
C CYS A 41 -2.97 -18.71 -3.92
N GLY A 42 -1.80 -18.60 -3.27
CA GLY A 42 -0.98 -19.73 -2.85
C GLY A 42 -0.39 -20.46 -4.05
N ASP A 43 -0.49 -21.79 -4.09
CA ASP A 43 0.09 -22.62 -5.16
C ASP A 43 -0.64 -22.51 -6.51
N LYS A 44 -1.66 -21.64 -6.63
CA LYS A 44 -2.46 -21.48 -7.84
C LYS A 44 -2.39 -20.05 -8.34
N ARG A 45 -2.28 -19.88 -9.65
CA ARG A 45 -2.44 -18.57 -10.29
C ARG A 45 -3.87 -18.06 -10.07
N CYS A 46 -4.03 -16.89 -9.45
CA CYS A 46 -5.36 -16.29 -9.29
C CYS A 46 -6.02 -16.05 -10.66
N SER A 47 -7.26 -16.52 -10.84
CA SER A 47 -8.08 -16.16 -12.01
C SER A 47 -8.47 -14.68 -12.01
N LYS A 48 -8.61 -14.11 -10.80
CA LYS A 48 -8.83 -12.69 -10.51
C LYS A 48 -8.19 -12.35 -9.17
N PRO A 49 -7.68 -11.12 -8.98
CA PRO A 49 -7.11 -10.70 -7.70
C PRO A 49 -8.18 -10.70 -6.60
N LYS A 50 -7.79 -11.15 -5.40
CA LYS A 50 -8.63 -11.04 -4.20
C LYS A 50 -8.56 -9.60 -3.70
N THR A 51 -9.71 -9.04 -3.31
CA THR A 51 -9.78 -7.65 -2.84
C THR A 51 -10.63 -7.51 -1.58
N TRP A 52 -10.20 -6.63 -0.67
CA TRP A 52 -10.94 -6.25 0.53
C TRP A 52 -10.52 -4.86 1.01
N THR A 53 -11.32 -4.23 1.87
CA THR A 53 -11.00 -2.92 2.45
C THR A 53 -10.02 -3.08 3.61
N VAL A 54 -8.99 -2.24 3.65
CA VAL A 54 -8.00 -2.20 4.74
C VAL A 54 -7.72 -0.78 5.19
N THR A 55 -7.34 -0.64 6.45
CA THR A 55 -6.61 0.55 6.91
C THR A 55 -5.15 0.39 6.51
N LEU A 56 -4.57 1.43 5.91
CA LEU A 56 -3.16 1.51 5.55
C LEU A 56 -2.46 2.52 6.46
N VAL A 57 -1.39 2.09 7.10
CA VAL A 57 -0.48 2.95 7.86
C VAL A 57 0.89 2.91 7.21
N LEU A 58 1.39 4.08 6.81
CA LEU A 58 2.76 4.26 6.34
C LEU A 58 3.59 4.93 7.44
N SER A 59 4.76 4.36 7.71
CA SER A 59 5.71 4.83 8.71
C SER A 59 7.16 4.67 8.21
N ASP A 60 8.12 5.06 9.05
CA ASP A 60 9.56 4.98 8.77
C ASP A 60 9.93 5.71 7.46
N PRO A 61 9.74 7.04 7.42
CA PRO A 61 10.07 7.84 6.24
C PRO A 61 11.59 7.86 6.02
N VAL A 62 11.97 7.64 4.76
CA VAL A 62 13.32 7.83 4.24
C VAL A 62 13.27 9.02 3.31
N MET A 63 14.04 10.06 3.60
CA MET A 63 14.15 11.21 2.70
C MET A 63 14.95 10.81 1.46
N THR A 64 14.33 10.93 0.29
CA THR A 64 14.98 10.79 -1.01
C THR A 64 15.06 12.16 -1.70
N PRO A 65 15.86 12.32 -2.77
CA PRO A 65 15.89 13.55 -3.56
C PRO A 65 14.51 13.98 -4.09
N GLU A 66 13.58 13.04 -4.25
CA GLU A 66 12.20 13.26 -4.71
C GLU A 66 11.21 13.55 -3.58
N GLY A 67 11.60 13.37 -2.31
CA GLY A 67 10.77 13.61 -1.12
C GLY A 67 10.78 12.45 -0.11
N PRO A 68 9.91 12.47 0.90
CA PRO A 68 9.80 11.37 1.86
C PRO A 68 9.17 10.13 1.21
N ALA A 69 9.90 9.01 1.23
CA ALA A 69 9.42 7.68 0.87
C ALA A 69 9.22 6.86 2.15
N PHE A 70 8.04 6.26 2.33
CA PHE A 70 7.80 5.42 3.50
C PHE A 70 8.32 4.01 3.25
N SER A 71 9.24 3.56 4.12
CA SER A 71 9.84 2.23 4.01
C SER A 71 9.02 1.13 4.69
N ASN A 72 8.04 1.53 5.50
CA ASN A 72 7.16 0.62 6.21
C ASN A 72 5.69 0.88 5.85
N ALA A 73 4.98 -0.19 5.54
CA ALA A 73 3.55 -0.17 5.27
C ALA A 73 2.86 -1.33 6.00
N VAL A 74 1.90 -1.00 6.87
CA VAL A 74 1.10 -1.97 7.61
C VAL A 74 -0.36 -1.84 7.19
N THR A 75 -1.01 -3.00 6.98
CA THR A 75 -2.45 -3.07 6.68
C THR A 75 -3.19 -3.95 7.70
N TYR A 76 -4.36 -3.51 8.15
CA TYR A 76 -5.27 -4.28 9.02
C TYR A 76 -6.73 -3.88 8.83
#